data_AF-A0A258AEP2-F1
#
_entry.id   AF-A0A258AEP2-F1
#
_cell.length_a   1.000
_cell.length_b   1.000
_cell.length_c   1.000
_cell.angle_alpha   90.00
_cell.angle_beta   90.00
_cell.angle_gamma   90.00
#
_symmetry.space_group_name_H-M   'P 1'
#
loop_
_entity.id
_entity.type
_entity.pdbx_description
1 polymer ?
#
loop_
_entity_poly.entity_id
_entity_poly.type
_entity_poly.pdbx_seq_one_letter_code
_entity_poly.pdbx_strand_id
1 'polypeptide(L)'
;MASATPALMRTMQATRLATTGDSIMGAITEAKQLAYAQNVPVELRFFKYPDQDFPGSSVQLFRSYQMFKIVTLSDGVGANAQISESVVPVGTLYKLSEGIVIAAGLDLSPILNGTDGQSIDDVKPNAGGGPGYSGVANARYNALRFMPDGSCRRVNAQQGGFSQLDYGTLPLSFFTIAYDSGADVTTGNLGKNFYTIQIDPYTGKARNYRPGF
;
A
#
# COMPACT_ATOMS: atom_id res chain seq x y z
N MET A 1 -37.15 9.24 19.89
CA MET A 1 -36.12 8.24 19.54
C MET A 1 -35.07 8.92 18.65
N ALA A 2 -34.02 9.50 19.23
CA ALA A 2 -32.99 10.25 18.49
C ALA A 2 -31.59 10.09 19.09
N SER A 3 -31.38 9.05 19.91
CA SER A 3 -30.14 8.86 20.68
C SER A 3 -29.30 7.65 20.21
N ALA A 4 -29.84 6.75 19.39
CA ALA A 4 -29.13 5.56 18.90
C ALA A 4 -28.37 5.78 17.57
N THR A 5 -28.71 6.82 16.81
CA THR A 5 -28.15 7.08 15.47
C THR A 5 -26.61 7.28 15.48
N PRO A 6 -26.02 8.03 16.43
CA PRO A 6 -24.56 8.19 16.49
C PRO A 6 -23.81 6.90 16.85
N ALA A 7 -24.43 6.02 17.64
CA ALA A 7 -23.83 4.75 18.04
C ALA A 7 -23.79 3.77 16.86
N LEU A 8 -24.88 3.67 16.09
CA LEU A 8 -24.97 2.81 14.91
C LEU A 8 -23.96 3.21 13.82
N MET A 9 -23.80 4.52 13.58
CA MET A 9 -22.80 5.02 12.62
C MET A 9 -21.37 4.63 13.01
N ARG A 10 -21.02 4.72 14.30
CA ARG A 10 -19.70 4.31 14.81
C ARG A 10 -19.46 2.80 14.67
N THR A 11 -20.50 1.98 14.87
CA THR A 11 -20.40 0.53 14.68
C THR A 11 -20.19 0.17 13.22
N MET A 12 -20.99 0.73 12.30
CA MET A 12 -20.81 0.52 10.86
C MET A 12 -19.42 0.93 10.40
N GLN A 13 -18.92 2.03 10.97
CA GLN A 13 -17.58 2.49 10.72
C GLN A 13 -16.53 1.45 11.19
N ALA A 14 -16.57 1.04 12.46
CA ALA A 14 -15.67 0.02 12.98
C ALA A 14 -15.69 -1.27 12.14
N THR A 15 -16.86 -1.70 11.64
CA THR A 15 -16.98 -2.86 10.74
C THR A 15 -16.27 -2.64 9.41
N ARG A 16 -16.44 -1.49 8.74
CA ARG A 16 -15.75 -1.19 7.47
C ARG A 16 -14.23 -1.12 7.64
N LEU A 17 -13.76 -0.49 8.72
CA LEU A 17 -12.33 -0.47 9.07
C LEU A 17 -11.80 -1.89 9.29
N ALA A 18 -12.51 -2.72 10.05
CA ALA A 18 -12.14 -4.10 10.31
C ALA A 18 -12.05 -4.90 9.00
N THR A 19 -13.11 -4.89 8.18
CA THR A 19 -13.14 -5.59 6.89
C THR A 19 -12.02 -5.14 5.96
N THR A 20 -11.73 -3.84 5.92
CA THR A 20 -10.64 -3.29 5.08
C THR A 20 -9.26 -3.69 5.59
N GLY A 21 -9.02 -3.63 6.91
CA GLY A 21 -7.75 -4.06 7.47
C GLY A 21 -7.53 -5.57 7.33
N ASP A 22 -8.59 -6.37 7.47
CA ASP A 22 -8.52 -7.83 7.32
C ASP A 22 -8.31 -8.22 5.84
N SER A 23 -8.85 -7.47 4.87
CA SER A 23 -8.55 -7.69 3.46
C SER A 23 -7.09 -7.36 3.11
N ILE A 24 -6.54 -6.26 3.64
CA ILE A 24 -5.12 -5.92 3.46
C ILE A 24 -4.21 -6.98 4.13
N MET A 25 -4.56 -7.46 5.33
CA MET A 25 -3.84 -8.56 5.96
C MET A 25 -3.87 -9.85 5.13
N GLY A 26 -5.02 -10.14 4.50
CA GLY A 26 -5.16 -11.22 3.52
C GLY A 26 -4.20 -11.03 2.34
N ALA A 27 -4.20 -9.85 1.73
CA ALA A 27 -3.32 -9.52 0.60
C ALA A 27 -1.82 -9.60 0.95
N ILE A 28 -1.41 -9.18 2.16
CA ILE A 28 -0.03 -9.34 2.64
C ILE A 28 0.33 -10.83 2.76
N THR A 29 -0.58 -11.62 3.31
CA THR A 29 -0.37 -13.08 3.47
C THR A 29 -0.28 -13.77 2.11
N GLU A 30 -1.16 -13.42 1.19
CA GLU A 30 -1.17 -13.92 -0.19
C GLU A 30 0.12 -13.54 -0.93
N ALA A 31 0.53 -12.27 -0.87
CA ALA A 31 1.75 -11.79 -1.52
C ALA A 31 2.97 -12.60 -1.06
N LYS A 32 3.08 -12.86 0.26
CA LYS A 32 4.15 -13.69 0.81
C LYS A 32 4.09 -15.14 0.36
N GLN A 33 2.90 -15.75 0.42
CA GLN A 33 2.71 -17.14 -0.02
C GLN A 33 3.05 -17.31 -1.49
N LEU A 34 2.63 -16.35 -2.32
CA LEU A 34 2.89 -16.35 -3.75
C LEU A 34 4.38 -16.14 -4.04
N ALA A 35 5.06 -15.27 -3.29
CA ALA A 35 6.49 -15.06 -3.42
C ALA A 35 7.29 -16.33 -3.11
N TYR A 36 6.91 -17.01 -2.04
CA TYR A 36 7.52 -18.27 -1.63
C TYR A 36 7.21 -19.41 -2.61
N ALA A 37 5.95 -19.60 -2.98
CA ALA A 37 5.50 -20.73 -3.80
C ALA A 37 6.05 -20.68 -5.24
N GLN A 38 6.21 -19.47 -5.79
CA GLN A 38 6.69 -19.29 -7.16
C GLN A 38 8.18 -18.92 -7.23
N ASN A 39 8.83 -18.75 -6.08
CA ASN A 39 10.22 -18.29 -6.00
C ASN A 39 10.47 -17.01 -6.81
N VAL A 40 9.50 -16.08 -6.79
CA VAL A 40 9.61 -14.76 -7.45
C VAL A 40 9.26 -13.66 -6.45
N PRO A 41 9.90 -12.48 -6.51
CA PRO A 41 9.48 -11.36 -5.68
C PRO A 41 8.07 -10.88 -6.04
N VAL A 42 7.30 -10.50 -5.03
CA VAL A 42 5.92 -10.01 -5.18
C VAL A 42 5.81 -8.65 -4.54
N GLU A 43 5.28 -7.69 -5.26
CA GLU A 43 5.00 -6.36 -4.76
C GLU A 43 3.53 -6.18 -4.43
N LEU A 44 3.27 -5.63 -3.24
CA LEU A 44 1.99 -5.04 -2.89
C LEU A 44 2.13 -3.52 -3.03
N ARG A 45 1.49 -2.95 -4.04
CA ARG A 45 1.51 -1.50 -4.31
C ARG A 45 0.26 -0.85 -3.72
N PHE A 46 0.46 0.21 -2.95
CA PHE A 46 -0.59 1.06 -2.41
C PHE A 46 -0.63 2.34 -3.23
N PHE A 47 -1.76 2.62 -3.88
CA PHE A 47 -1.94 3.77 -4.75
C PHE A 47 -2.53 4.95 -3.98
N LYS A 48 -1.93 6.10 -4.19
CA LYS A 48 -2.18 7.38 -3.57
C LYS A 48 -2.67 8.37 -4.63
N TYR A 49 -3.86 8.92 -4.43
CA TYR A 49 -4.48 9.89 -5.33
C TYR A 49 -5.53 10.75 -4.57
N PRO A 50 -5.86 11.95 -5.08
CA PRO A 50 -6.95 12.74 -4.51
C PRO A 50 -8.28 12.03 -4.65
N ASP A 51 -9.23 12.32 -3.76
CA ASP A 51 -10.56 11.75 -3.89
C ASP A 51 -11.22 12.23 -5.19
N GLN A 52 -11.69 11.28 -6.01
CA GLN A 52 -12.38 11.56 -7.27
C GLN A 52 -13.84 11.97 -7.00
N ASP A 53 -14.41 11.53 -5.88
CA ASP A 53 -15.82 11.69 -5.54
C ASP A 53 -16.08 12.98 -4.72
N PHE A 54 -15.02 13.60 -4.16
CA PHE A 54 -15.10 14.86 -3.42
C PHE A 54 -14.33 16.00 -4.14
N PRO A 55 -15.00 16.75 -5.04
CA PRO A 55 -14.38 17.88 -5.73
C PRO A 55 -13.93 18.95 -4.72
N GLY A 56 -12.61 19.17 -4.63
CA GLY A 56 -11.98 20.11 -3.70
C GLY A 56 -10.94 19.47 -2.78
N SER A 57 -10.93 18.14 -2.64
CA SER A 57 -9.84 17.45 -1.93
C SER A 57 -8.60 17.38 -2.80
N SER A 58 -7.60 18.24 -2.51
CA SER A 58 -6.26 18.14 -3.10
C SER A 58 -5.37 17.13 -2.37
N VAL A 59 -5.87 16.60 -1.25
CA VAL A 59 -5.10 15.72 -0.37
C VAL A 59 -5.03 14.33 -0.98
N GLN A 60 -3.80 13.92 -1.28
CA GLN A 60 -3.54 12.59 -1.80
C GLN A 60 -3.41 11.61 -0.63
N LEU A 61 -4.26 10.58 -0.58
CA LEU A 61 -4.22 9.51 0.43
C LEU A 61 -4.20 8.15 -0.27
N PHE A 62 -3.73 7.11 0.41
CA PHE A 62 -3.75 5.77 -0.17
C PHE A 62 -5.17 5.21 -0.13
N ARG A 63 -5.72 4.92 -1.31
CA ARG A 63 -7.14 4.59 -1.53
C ARG A 63 -7.36 3.26 -2.24
N SER A 64 -6.30 2.65 -2.76
CA SER A 64 -6.37 1.31 -3.36
C SER A 64 -5.05 0.59 -3.27
N TYR A 65 -5.07 -0.71 -3.50
CA TYR A 65 -3.87 -1.53 -3.62
C TYR A 65 -4.00 -2.60 -4.69
N GLN A 66 -2.87 -3.07 -5.20
CA GLN A 66 -2.81 -4.22 -6.11
C GLN A 66 -1.48 -4.97 -5.95
N MET A 67 -1.52 -6.28 -6.19
CA MET A 67 -0.34 -7.13 -6.18
C MET A 67 0.29 -7.26 -7.57
N PHE A 68 1.61 -7.42 -7.61
CA PHE A 68 2.37 -7.60 -8.84
C PHE A 68 3.48 -8.63 -8.62
N LYS A 69 3.72 -9.49 -9.61
CA LYS A 69 4.95 -10.29 -9.68
C LYS A 69 6.03 -9.47 -10.36
N ILE A 70 7.24 -9.60 -9.86
CA ILE A 70 8.43 -8.97 -10.45
C ILE A 70 9.23 -10.06 -11.14
N VAL A 71 9.34 -9.94 -12.47
CA VAL A 71 10.11 -10.86 -13.32
C VAL A 71 11.28 -10.10 -13.90
N THR A 72 12.49 -10.57 -13.68
CA THR A 72 13.68 -9.98 -14.31
C THR A 72 13.80 -10.48 -15.74
N LEU A 73 13.80 -9.56 -16.69
CA LEU A 73 14.09 -9.81 -18.10
C LEU A 73 15.52 -9.38 -18.39
N SER A 74 16.30 -10.29 -18.99
CA SER A 74 17.61 -9.96 -19.55
C SER A 74 17.43 -9.70 -21.03
N ASP A 75 17.66 -8.47 -21.46
CA ASP A 75 17.66 -8.11 -22.88
C ASP A 75 19.11 -7.96 -23.39
N GLY A 76 19.46 -8.71 -24.44
CA GLY A 76 20.81 -8.80 -25.00
C GLY A 76 21.62 -10.04 -24.58
N VAL A 77 22.83 -10.18 -25.13
CA VAL A 77 23.74 -11.32 -24.93
C VAL A 77 25.13 -10.82 -24.49
N GLY A 78 25.72 -11.45 -23.47
CA GLY A 78 27.06 -11.13 -22.98
C GLY A 78 27.12 -9.91 -22.05
N ALA A 79 28.24 -9.16 -22.06
CA ALA A 79 28.50 -8.06 -21.13
C ALA A 79 27.58 -6.84 -21.27
N ASN A 80 26.76 -6.78 -22.33
CA ASN A 80 25.82 -5.68 -22.59
C ASN A 80 24.37 -6.01 -22.21
N ALA A 81 24.12 -7.19 -21.60
CA ALA A 81 22.78 -7.59 -21.18
C ALA A 81 22.19 -6.57 -20.19
N GLN A 82 21.11 -5.91 -20.59
CA GLN A 82 20.35 -5.01 -19.73
C GLN A 82 19.35 -5.83 -18.92
N ILE A 83 19.49 -5.81 -17.59
CA ILE A 83 18.53 -6.45 -16.70
C ILE A 83 17.44 -5.44 -16.40
N SER A 84 16.23 -5.70 -16.88
CA SER A 84 15.04 -4.90 -16.61
C SER A 84 14.05 -5.69 -15.76
N GLU A 85 13.28 -4.99 -14.93
CA GLU A 85 12.18 -5.60 -14.19
C GLU A 85 10.88 -5.44 -14.97
N SER A 86 10.24 -6.56 -15.28
CA SER A 86 8.88 -6.61 -15.80
C SER A 86 7.91 -6.84 -14.65
N VAL A 87 6.91 -5.96 -14.59
CA VAL A 87 5.91 -5.95 -13.52
C VAL A 87 4.63 -6.55 -14.08
N VAL A 88 4.21 -7.70 -13.54
CA VAL A 88 3.03 -8.43 -14.00
C VAL A 88 1.93 -8.34 -12.93
N PRO A 89 0.77 -7.74 -13.21
CA PRO A 89 -0.31 -7.63 -12.23
C PRO A 89 -0.84 -9.01 -11.83
N VAL A 90 -1.09 -9.16 -10.53
CA VAL A 90 -1.74 -10.33 -9.93
C VAL A 90 -3.09 -9.88 -9.41
N GLY A 91 -4.15 -10.46 -9.98
CA GLY A 91 -5.52 -10.09 -9.64
C GLY A 91 -5.88 -8.68 -10.10
N THR A 92 -6.97 -8.18 -9.53
CA THR A 92 -7.56 -6.87 -9.87
C THR A 92 -7.17 -5.82 -8.84
N LEU A 93 -7.24 -4.55 -9.24
CA LEU A 93 -7.12 -3.42 -8.32
C LEU A 93 -8.22 -3.51 -7.24
N TYR A 94 -7.83 -3.48 -5.97
CA TYR A 94 -8.76 -3.41 -4.84
C TYR A 94 -8.87 -1.97 -4.37
N LYS A 95 -10.04 -1.36 -4.57
CA LYS A 95 -10.35 -0.04 -3.99
C LYS A 95 -10.81 -0.22 -2.54
N LEU A 96 -10.27 0.60 -1.64
CA LEU A 96 -10.72 0.63 -0.25
C LEU A 96 -12.18 1.07 -0.20
N SER A 97 -12.89 0.66 0.86
CA SER A 97 -14.28 1.09 1.06
C SER A 97 -14.36 2.62 1.16
N GLU A 98 -15.46 3.18 0.69
CA GLU A 98 -15.72 4.62 0.75
C GLU A 98 -15.52 5.19 2.16
N GLY A 99 -14.77 6.30 2.24
CA GLY A 99 -14.41 6.96 3.49
C GLY A 99 -13.31 6.25 4.30
N ILE A 100 -12.70 5.17 3.77
CA ILE A 100 -11.54 4.50 4.38
C ILE A 100 -10.28 4.80 3.58
N VAL A 101 -9.24 5.20 4.28
CA VAL A 101 -7.95 5.59 3.70
C VAL A 101 -6.80 5.05 4.55
N ILE A 102 -5.64 4.85 3.94
CA ILE A 102 -4.39 4.66 4.69
C ILE A 102 -3.72 6.02 4.82
N ALA A 103 -3.37 6.39 6.05
CA ALA A 103 -2.71 7.64 6.35
C ALA A 103 -1.37 7.73 5.62
N ALA A 104 -1.08 8.88 5.02
CA ALA A 104 0.18 9.13 4.33
C ALA A 104 1.23 9.83 5.21
N GLY A 105 0.91 10.19 6.46
CA GLY A 105 1.86 10.80 7.38
C GLY A 105 2.97 9.82 7.81
N LEU A 106 4.20 10.32 7.96
CA LEU A 106 5.36 9.53 8.38
C LEU A 106 5.20 8.91 9.77
N ASP A 107 4.52 9.60 10.68
CA ASP A 107 4.28 9.10 12.05
C ASP A 107 3.26 7.96 12.08
N LEU A 108 2.39 7.86 11.08
CA LEU A 108 1.28 6.91 11.03
C LEU A 108 1.52 5.75 10.08
N SER A 109 2.29 5.98 9.02
CA SER A 109 2.63 4.98 8.00
C SER A 109 4.09 5.11 7.52
N PRO A 110 5.06 4.96 8.43
CA PRO A 110 6.48 5.06 8.09
C PRO A 110 6.91 4.03 7.05
N ILE A 111 6.33 2.81 7.07
CA ILE A 111 6.71 1.75 6.13
C ILE A 111 6.32 2.07 4.69
N LEU A 112 5.27 2.87 4.50
CA LEU A 112 4.82 3.26 3.17
C LEU A 112 5.61 4.47 2.68
N ASN A 113 5.90 5.46 3.52
CA ASN A 113 6.45 6.74 3.05
C ASN A 113 7.98 6.84 3.09
N GLY A 114 8.65 6.00 3.87
CA GLY A 114 10.11 5.99 3.95
C GLY A 114 10.75 7.28 4.47
N THR A 115 12.07 7.41 4.35
CA THR A 115 12.81 8.54 4.94
C THR A 115 12.56 9.86 4.20
N ASP A 116 12.29 9.80 2.89
CA ASP A 116 12.19 10.98 2.03
C ASP A 116 10.74 11.34 1.64
N GLY A 117 9.74 10.56 2.08
CA GLY A 117 8.33 10.79 1.76
C GLY A 117 7.99 10.67 0.27
N GLN A 118 8.91 10.16 -0.56
CA GLN A 118 8.73 10.09 -2.00
C GLN A 118 7.84 8.91 -2.39
N SER A 119 6.77 9.20 -3.11
CA SER A 119 5.96 8.20 -3.80
C SER A 119 6.44 8.05 -5.25
N ILE A 120 6.31 6.85 -5.80
CA ILE A 120 6.68 6.53 -7.17
C ILE A 120 5.49 6.84 -8.09
N ASP A 121 5.74 7.40 -9.28
CA ASP A 121 4.65 7.70 -10.21
C ASP A 121 4.01 6.41 -10.75
N ASP A 122 2.68 6.33 -10.74
CA ASP A 122 1.94 5.19 -11.28
C ASP A 122 1.93 5.24 -12.81
N VAL A 123 2.94 4.64 -13.42
CA VAL A 123 3.07 4.55 -14.88
C VAL A 123 3.00 3.10 -15.32
N LYS A 124 2.13 2.82 -16.30
CA LYS A 124 2.07 1.53 -16.97
C LYS A 124 2.95 1.56 -18.23
N PRO A 125 3.86 0.59 -18.43
CA PRO A 125 4.63 0.48 -19.67
C PRO A 125 3.68 0.43 -20.87
N ASN A 126 3.97 1.23 -21.90
CA ASN A 126 3.20 1.32 -23.15
C ASN A 126 1.75 1.83 -22.99
N ALA A 127 1.44 2.59 -21.93
CA ALA A 127 0.11 3.16 -21.74
C ALA A 127 -0.25 4.29 -22.74
N GLY A 128 0.69 4.77 -23.55
CA GLY A 128 0.43 5.81 -24.57
C GLY A 128 -0.10 7.13 -24.00
N GLY A 129 0.23 7.45 -22.74
CA GLY A 129 -0.31 8.62 -22.03
C GLY A 129 -1.61 8.36 -21.26
N GLY A 130 -2.14 7.13 -21.29
CA GLY A 130 -3.27 6.71 -20.46
C GLY A 130 -2.91 6.56 -18.97
N PRO A 131 -3.91 6.44 -18.08
CA PRO A 131 -3.67 6.28 -16.65
C PRO A 131 -2.89 4.99 -16.33
N GLY A 132 -2.17 5.00 -15.21
CA GLY A 132 -1.41 3.86 -14.71
C GLY A 132 -2.27 2.69 -14.22
N TYR A 133 -1.71 1.83 -13.39
CA TYR A 133 -2.40 0.64 -12.89
C TYR A 133 -3.59 0.96 -11.98
N SER A 134 -3.56 2.11 -11.29
CA SER A 134 -4.67 2.61 -10.48
C SER A 134 -5.88 3.06 -11.31
N GLY A 135 -5.69 3.31 -12.61
CA GLY A 135 -6.71 3.91 -13.47
C GLY A 135 -6.94 5.41 -13.22
N VAL A 136 -6.13 6.06 -12.37
CA VAL A 136 -6.25 7.48 -12.03
C VAL A 136 -5.05 8.27 -12.58
N ALA A 137 -5.32 9.40 -13.23
CA ALA A 137 -4.26 10.27 -13.74
C ALA A 137 -3.45 10.91 -12.60
N ASN A 138 -2.13 10.99 -12.75
CA ASN A 138 -1.20 11.51 -11.74
C ASN A 138 -1.25 10.78 -10.39
N ALA A 139 -1.75 9.54 -10.36
CA ALA A 139 -1.64 8.71 -9.18
C ALA A 139 -0.16 8.37 -8.92
N ARG A 140 0.16 8.23 -7.64
CA ARG A 140 1.48 7.77 -7.20
C ARG A 140 1.28 6.51 -6.36
N TYR A 141 2.33 5.75 -6.11
CA TYR A 141 2.24 4.57 -5.26
C TYR A 141 3.48 4.40 -4.40
N ASN A 142 3.29 3.62 -3.34
CA ASN A 142 4.36 3.13 -2.50
C ASN A 142 4.19 1.62 -2.42
N ALA A 143 5.29 0.86 -2.47
CA ALA A 143 5.21 -0.59 -2.59
C ALA A 143 6.04 -1.30 -1.53
N LEU A 144 5.49 -2.44 -1.09
CA LEU A 144 6.17 -3.41 -0.25
C LEU A 144 6.46 -4.64 -1.10
N ARG A 145 7.74 -5.02 -1.18
CA ARG A 145 8.20 -6.19 -1.93
C ARG A 145 8.49 -7.33 -0.97
N PHE A 146 7.73 -8.41 -1.11
CA PHE A 146 7.92 -9.68 -0.44
C PHE A 146 8.87 -10.54 -1.26
N MET A 147 9.93 -10.98 -0.61
CA MET A 147 10.99 -11.75 -1.22
C MET A 147 10.78 -13.25 -0.96
N PRO A 148 11.26 -14.14 -1.83
CA PRO A 148 11.19 -15.59 -1.60
C PRO A 148 11.92 -16.05 -0.34
N ASP A 149 12.88 -15.26 0.15
CA ASP A 149 13.59 -15.48 1.42
C ASP A 149 12.74 -15.18 2.68
N GLY A 150 11.51 -14.69 2.50
CA GLY A 150 10.58 -14.33 3.57
C GLY A 150 10.71 -12.89 4.07
N SER A 151 11.71 -12.14 3.61
CA SER A 151 11.86 -10.73 3.97
C SER A 151 10.85 -9.84 3.25
N CYS A 152 10.54 -8.70 3.85
CA CYS A 152 9.71 -7.65 3.28
C CYS A 152 10.53 -6.36 3.22
N ARG A 153 10.58 -5.76 2.03
CA ARG A 153 11.40 -4.57 1.76
C ARG A 153 10.56 -3.48 1.14
N ARG A 154 10.87 -2.22 1.42
CA ARG A 154 10.21 -1.08 0.77
C ARG A 154 10.84 -0.85 -0.60
N VAL A 155 10.03 -0.51 -1.59
CA VAL A 155 10.51 -0.12 -2.92
C VAL A 155 10.65 1.40 -2.96
N ASN A 156 11.86 1.90 -3.23
CA ASN A 156 12.14 3.35 -3.25
C ASN A 156 12.23 3.94 -4.67
N ALA A 157 12.31 3.11 -5.70
CA ALA A 157 12.43 3.56 -7.08
C ALA A 157 11.62 2.68 -8.03
N GLN A 158 11.13 3.29 -9.11
CA GLN A 158 10.37 2.60 -10.16
C GLN A 158 11.20 1.54 -10.91
N GLN A 159 12.52 1.74 -10.96
CA GLN A 159 13.50 0.88 -11.62
C GLN A 159 14.80 0.89 -10.80
N GLY A 160 15.50 -0.24 -10.75
CA GLY A 160 16.81 -0.33 -10.09
C GLY A 160 17.10 -1.66 -9.38
N GLY A 161 16.24 -2.67 -9.56
CA GLY A 161 16.51 -4.02 -9.08
C GLY A 161 16.53 -4.12 -7.56
N PHE A 162 17.14 -5.19 -7.05
CA PHE A 162 17.28 -5.44 -5.61
C PHE A 162 18.10 -4.38 -4.85
N SER A 163 18.88 -3.54 -5.56
CA SER A 163 19.72 -2.50 -4.96
C SER A 163 18.96 -1.25 -4.52
N GLN A 164 17.72 -1.06 -5.00
CA GLN A 164 16.85 0.08 -4.64
C GLN A 164 15.78 -0.30 -3.62
N LEU A 165 15.97 -1.44 -2.95
CA LEU A 165 15.09 -1.93 -1.89
C LEU A 165 15.64 -1.48 -0.53
N ASP A 166 14.78 -0.83 0.26
CA ASP A 166 15.12 -0.39 1.61
C ASP A 166 14.60 -1.38 2.65
N TYR A 167 15.45 -1.66 3.63
CA TYR A 167 15.12 -2.53 4.75
C TYR A 167 14.52 -1.68 5.86
N GLY A 168 13.21 -1.85 6.07
CA GLY A 168 12.57 -1.27 7.24
C GLY A 168 13.14 -1.87 8.53
N THR A 169 13.11 -1.09 9.61
CA THR A 169 13.28 -1.62 10.97
C THR A 169 11.91 -1.88 11.57
N LEU A 170 11.80 -2.85 12.49
CA LEU A 170 10.52 -3.22 13.10
C LEU A 170 9.73 -2.02 13.70
N PRO A 171 10.36 -1.02 14.35
CA PRO A 171 9.67 0.16 14.86
C PRO A 171 9.04 1.05 13.78
N LEU A 172 9.57 1.02 12.56
CA LEU A 172 9.11 1.82 11.42
C LEU A 172 8.29 1.02 10.41
N SER A 173 8.03 -0.25 10.72
CA SER A 173 7.37 -1.16 9.78
C SER A 173 5.87 -1.28 10.07
N PHE A 174 5.17 -0.15 10.15
CA PHE A 174 3.72 -0.12 10.32
C PHE A 174 3.03 0.92 9.42
N PHE A 175 1.72 0.75 9.23
CA PHE A 175 0.84 1.73 8.61
C PHE A 175 -0.54 1.72 9.23
N THR A 176 -1.22 2.85 9.15
CA THR A 176 -2.48 3.09 9.85
C THR A 176 -3.60 3.42 8.87
N ILE A 177 -4.70 2.67 9.00
CA ILE A 177 -5.95 2.82 8.27
C ILE A 177 -6.91 3.62 9.16
N ALA A 178 -7.50 4.65 8.59
CA ALA A 178 -8.38 5.57 9.29
C ALA A 178 -9.55 6.00 8.40
N TYR A 179 -10.45 6.77 9.00
CA TYR A 179 -11.49 7.47 8.27
C TYR A 179 -10.92 8.66 7.52
N ASP A 180 -11.41 8.85 6.31
CA ASP A 180 -11.17 10.07 5.56
C ASP A 180 -11.97 11.22 6.18
N SER A 181 -11.28 12.29 6.56
CA SER A 181 -11.87 13.53 7.06
C SER A 181 -11.88 14.64 6.00
N GLY A 182 -11.43 14.35 4.77
CA GLY A 182 -11.20 15.32 3.70
C GLY A 182 -9.90 16.13 3.87
N ALA A 183 -9.11 15.84 4.91
CA ALA A 183 -7.82 16.47 5.20
C ALA A 183 -6.73 15.40 5.41
N ASP A 184 -5.47 15.83 5.45
CA ASP A 184 -4.35 14.94 5.79
C ASP A 184 -4.58 14.27 7.15
N VAL A 185 -4.43 12.95 7.21
CA VAL A 185 -4.53 12.19 8.46
C VAL A 185 -3.20 12.28 9.20
N THR A 186 -3.23 12.92 10.36
CA THR A 186 -2.10 13.18 11.26
C THR A 186 -2.39 12.63 12.66
N THR A 187 -1.38 12.53 13.52
CA THR A 187 -1.57 12.11 14.92
C THR A 187 -2.53 13.01 15.71
N GLY A 188 -2.62 14.30 15.34
CA GLY A 188 -3.49 15.28 16.01
C GLY A 188 -4.97 15.21 15.60
N ASN A 189 -5.29 14.65 14.43
CA ASN A 189 -6.67 14.53 13.94
C ASN A 189 -7.11 13.08 13.70
N LEU A 190 -6.29 12.11 14.11
CA LEU A 190 -6.61 10.69 14.02
C LEU A 190 -7.88 10.39 14.83
N GLY A 191 -8.88 9.83 14.16
CA GLY A 191 -10.12 9.41 14.82
C GLY A 191 -9.86 8.35 15.88
N LYS A 192 -10.74 8.25 16.88
CA LYS A 192 -10.61 7.26 17.97
C LYS A 192 -10.62 5.80 17.48
N ASN A 193 -11.24 5.55 16.33
CA ASN A 193 -11.27 4.25 15.68
C ASN A 193 -10.29 4.26 14.51
N PHE A 194 -9.21 3.49 14.64
CA PHE A 194 -8.25 3.26 13.58
C PHE A 194 -7.75 1.81 13.64
N TYR A 195 -7.15 1.37 12.54
CA TYR A 195 -6.59 0.04 12.42
C TYR A 195 -5.14 0.18 11.97
N THR A 196 -4.20 -0.27 12.80
CA THR A 196 -2.78 -0.27 12.45
C THR A 196 -2.34 -1.69 12.10
N ILE A 197 -1.59 -1.82 11.00
CA ILE A 197 -0.94 -3.06 10.61
C ILE A 197 0.56 -2.86 10.76
N GLN A 198 1.21 -3.71 11.55
CA GLN A 198 2.66 -3.80 11.64
C GLN A 198 3.13 -5.02 10.85
N ILE A 199 4.12 -4.84 9.99
CA ILE A 199 4.77 -5.89 9.21
C ILE A 199 6.16 -6.09 9.79
N ASP A 200 6.54 -7.32 10.08
CA ASP A 200 7.92 -7.65 10.40
C ASP A 200 8.76 -7.66 9.12
N PRO A 201 9.75 -6.77 8.97
CA PRO A 201 10.56 -6.68 7.76
C PRO A 201 11.43 -7.92 7.51
N TYR A 202 11.72 -8.72 8.55
CA TYR A 202 12.56 -9.91 8.42
C TYR A 202 11.77 -11.17 8.06
N THR A 203 10.50 -11.26 8.49
CA THR A 203 9.68 -12.46 8.31
C THR A 203 8.45 -12.25 7.42
N GLY A 204 8.17 -11.00 7.02
CA GLY A 204 6.98 -10.61 6.28
C GLY A 204 5.68 -10.90 7.03
N LYS A 205 5.73 -11.18 8.34
CA LYS A 205 4.55 -11.46 9.15
C LYS A 205 3.85 -10.15 9.49
N ALA A 206 2.56 -10.06 9.19
CA ALA A 206 1.73 -8.94 9.59
C ALA A 206 1.04 -9.22 10.94
N ARG A 207 0.88 -8.17 11.74
CA ARG A 207 0.08 -8.12 12.98
C ARG A 207 -0.82 -6.92 12.93
N ASN A 208 -2.02 -7.05 13.49
CA ASN A 208 -2.96 -5.95 13.62
C ASN A 208 -3.00 -5.40 15.04
N TYR A 209 -3.26 -4.10 15.13
CA TYR A 209 -3.48 -3.37 16.37
C TYR A 209 -4.72 -2.50 16.22
N ARG A 210 -5.65 -2.64 17.16
CA ARG A 210 -6.92 -1.90 17.19
C ARG A 210 -7.15 -1.39 18.61
N PRO A 211 -6.81 -0.13 18.92
CA PRO A 211 -7.10 0.43 20.23
C PRO A 211 -8.60 0.70 20.37
N GLY A 212 -9.18 0.32 21.51
CA GLY A 212 -10.60 0.54 21.81
C GLY A 212 -11.53 -0.66 21.56
N PHE A 213 -10.97 -1.85 21.33
CA PHE A 213 -11.63 -3.12 21.62
C PHE A 213 -11.07 -3.72 22.91
#